data_AF-J9R0C7-F1
#
_entry.id   AF-J9R0C7-F1
#
_cell.length_a   1.000
_cell.length_b   1.000
_cell.length_c   1.000
_cell.angle_alpha   90.00
_cell.angle_beta   90.00
_cell.angle_gamma   90.00
#
_symmetry.space_group_name_H-M   'P 1'
#
loop_
_entity.id
_entity.type
_entity.pdbx_description
1 polymer ?
#
loop_
_entity_poly.entity_id
_entity_poly.type
_entity_poly.pdbx_seq_one_letter_code
_entity_poly.pdbx_strand_id
1 'polypeptide(L)'
;MAGVLVDIWHCDAEGNYSQYGGGGMQQANYTSNNFLRGRSTTDKNGQVSFISIFPGWYRGRAPHIHLEILDANGNSIRVSQIAFPKSVCDTVYATAGYKGVADTQNESDNVFSDSLSGNMLNDIKGDVANGYTLTKTIVV
;
A
#
# COMPACT_ATOMS: atom_id res chain seq x y z
N MET A 1 10.70 16.40 1.38
CA MET A 1 11.51 16.96 0.27
C MET A 1 10.56 17.41 -0.82
N ALA A 2 10.70 18.65 -1.33
CA ALA A 2 9.82 19.19 -2.38
C ALA A 2 10.26 18.75 -3.79
N GLY A 3 9.32 18.65 -4.72
CA GLY A 3 9.62 18.39 -6.14
C GLY A 3 10.07 16.96 -6.48
N VAL A 4 9.96 16.00 -5.56
CA VAL A 4 10.25 14.59 -5.84
C VAL A 4 9.01 13.85 -6.32
N LEU A 5 9.22 12.81 -7.12
CA LEU A 5 8.18 11.92 -7.57
C LEU A 5 7.92 10.87 -6.49
N VAL A 6 6.65 10.59 -6.23
CA VAL A 6 6.22 9.53 -5.33
C VAL A 6 5.28 8.63 -6.11
N ASP A 7 5.71 7.38 -6.25
CA ASP A 7 4.91 6.30 -6.82
C ASP A 7 4.33 5.46 -5.71
N ILE A 8 3.05 5.14 -5.84
CA ILE A 8 2.39 4.15 -4.99
C ILE A 8 1.70 3.08 -5.84
N TRP A 9 1.68 1.86 -5.33
CA TRP A 9 0.86 0.79 -5.88
C TRP A 9 0.46 -0.22 -4.81
N HIS A 10 -0.69 -0.86 -4.99
CA HIS A 10 -1.15 -1.92 -4.11
C HIS A 10 -2.13 -2.86 -4.82
N CYS A 11 -2.44 -3.99 -4.19
CA CYS A 11 -3.43 -4.92 -4.69
C CYS A 11 -4.87 -4.41 -4.49
N ASP A 12 -5.80 -4.94 -5.27
CA ASP A 12 -7.24 -4.74 -5.07
C ASP A 12 -7.75 -5.44 -3.80
N ALA A 13 -9.05 -5.32 -3.53
CA ALA A 13 -9.68 -5.90 -2.34
C ALA A 13 -9.62 -7.45 -2.30
N GLU A 14 -9.42 -8.11 -3.44
CA GLU A 14 -9.26 -9.56 -3.55
C GLU A 14 -7.78 -10.00 -3.51
N GLY A 15 -6.83 -9.06 -3.49
CA GLY A 15 -5.41 -9.33 -3.45
C GLY A 15 -4.75 -9.43 -4.83
N ASN A 16 -5.39 -8.96 -5.89
CA ASN A 16 -4.83 -8.95 -7.24
C ASN A 16 -4.15 -7.62 -7.56
N TYR A 17 -3.03 -7.66 -8.27
CA TYR A 17 -2.37 -6.50 -8.85
C TYR A 17 -2.72 -6.34 -10.33
N SER A 18 -2.87 -5.07 -10.73
CA SER A 18 -2.79 -4.67 -12.14
C SER A 18 -1.38 -4.88 -12.68
N GLN A 19 -1.21 -5.03 -13.99
CA GLN A 19 0.05 -5.36 -14.67
C GLN A 19 0.60 -6.79 -14.40
N TYR A 20 -0.12 -7.62 -13.65
CA TYR A 20 0.24 -9.01 -13.38
C TYR A 20 -0.91 -9.96 -13.72
N GLY A 21 -0.58 -11.26 -13.79
CA GLY A 21 -1.57 -12.33 -13.82
C GLY A 21 -1.36 -13.37 -14.91
N GLY A 22 -2.38 -14.21 -15.10
CA GLY A 22 -2.34 -15.32 -16.06
C GLY A 22 -1.59 -16.56 -15.55
N GLY A 23 -1.36 -16.66 -14.23
CA GLY A 23 -0.69 -17.80 -13.60
C GLY A 23 0.15 -17.42 -12.37
N GLY A 24 0.79 -18.41 -11.75
CA GLY A 24 1.68 -18.19 -10.60
C GLY A 24 0.95 -17.64 -9.36
N MET A 25 1.39 -16.49 -8.86
CA MET A 25 0.86 -15.84 -7.65
C MET A 25 -0.56 -15.25 -7.83
N GLN A 26 -1.06 -15.13 -9.07
CA GLN A 26 -2.37 -14.57 -9.36
C GLN A 26 -3.00 -15.21 -10.61
N GLN A 27 -4.17 -15.83 -10.43
CA GLN A 27 -4.89 -16.48 -11.54
C GLN A 27 -5.56 -15.44 -12.47
N ALA A 28 -6.17 -14.39 -11.90
CA ALA A 28 -6.76 -13.31 -12.68
C ALA A 28 -5.71 -12.63 -13.55
N ASN A 29 -6.01 -12.38 -14.83
CA ASN A 29 -5.08 -11.73 -15.76
C ASN A 29 -5.41 -10.24 -15.91
N TYR A 30 -4.58 -9.40 -15.29
CA TYR A 30 -4.69 -7.94 -15.36
C TYR A 30 -3.44 -7.29 -15.98
N THR A 31 -2.71 -8.03 -16.82
CA THR A 31 -1.48 -7.56 -17.48
C THR A 31 -1.66 -6.30 -18.32
N SER A 32 -2.87 -6.04 -18.81
CA SER A 32 -3.22 -4.84 -19.59
C SER A 32 -3.88 -3.72 -18.76
N ASN A 33 -3.98 -3.87 -17.44
CA ASN A 33 -4.62 -2.91 -16.55
C ASN A 33 -3.59 -2.13 -15.75
N ASN A 34 -3.98 -0.93 -15.28
CA ASN A 34 -3.14 -0.04 -14.47
C ASN A 34 -3.86 0.49 -13.21
N PHE A 35 -4.90 -0.21 -12.73
CA PHE A 35 -5.63 0.22 -11.53
C PHE A 35 -4.73 0.25 -10.29
N LEU A 36 -5.08 1.09 -9.30
CA LEU A 36 -4.44 1.16 -7.98
C LEU A 36 -2.92 1.43 -8.06
N ARG A 37 -2.53 2.22 -9.04
CA ARG A 37 -1.17 2.75 -9.27
C ARG A 37 -1.28 4.25 -9.47
N GLY A 38 -0.37 5.00 -8.86
CA GLY A 38 -0.38 6.47 -8.98
C GLY A 38 1.00 7.07 -8.79
N ARG A 39 1.26 8.15 -9.51
CA ARG A 39 2.45 9.01 -9.36
C ARG A 39 1.99 10.41 -9.04
N SER A 40 2.61 11.04 -8.04
CA SER A 40 2.43 12.46 -7.77
C SER A 40 3.76 13.11 -7.42
N THR A 41 3.87 14.41 -7.65
CA THR A 41 5.01 15.21 -7.23
C THR A 41 4.73 15.83 -5.86
N THR A 42 5.73 15.87 -4.98
CA THR A 42 5.60 16.56 -3.69
C THR A 42 5.50 18.07 -3.82
N ASP A 43 4.64 18.66 -3.00
CA ASP A 43 4.49 20.10 -2.88
C ASP A 43 5.72 20.76 -2.21
N LYS A 44 5.68 22.08 -2.02
CA LYS A 44 6.75 22.85 -1.36
C LYS A 44 7.06 22.40 0.08
N ASN A 45 6.12 21.71 0.74
CA ASN A 45 6.28 21.18 2.09
C ASN A 45 6.72 19.71 2.07
N GLY A 46 6.90 19.10 0.90
CA GLY A 46 7.23 17.70 0.76
C GLY A 46 6.06 16.73 0.89
N GLN A 47 4.82 17.19 0.68
CA GLN A 47 3.60 16.42 0.86
C GLN A 47 3.00 15.97 -0.48
N VAL A 48 2.41 14.78 -0.51
CA VAL A 48 1.53 14.28 -1.58
C VAL A 48 0.31 13.64 -0.94
N SER A 49 -0.78 13.52 -1.69
CA SER A 49 -1.95 12.74 -1.26
C SER A 49 -2.51 11.94 -2.41
N PHE A 50 -3.01 10.76 -2.08
CA PHE A 50 -3.68 9.86 -3.01
C PHE A 50 -5.02 9.45 -2.42
N ILE A 51 -6.02 9.26 -3.28
CA ILE A 51 -7.29 8.67 -2.91
C ILE A 51 -7.32 7.28 -3.53
N SER A 52 -7.55 6.26 -2.70
CA SER A 52 -7.64 4.87 -3.11
C SER A 52 -8.56 4.09 -2.18
N ILE A 53 -8.79 2.82 -2.51
CA ILE A 53 -9.39 1.86 -1.56
C ILE A 53 -8.35 1.44 -0.51
N PHE A 54 -8.82 0.82 0.57
CA PHE A 54 -7.94 0.09 1.48
C PHE A 54 -7.39 -1.16 0.74
N PRO A 55 -6.09 -1.50 0.82
CA PRO A 55 -5.57 -2.64 0.09
C PRO A 55 -6.13 -3.96 0.64
N GLY A 56 -6.40 -4.91 -0.25
CA GLY A 56 -6.61 -6.29 0.14
C GLY A 56 -5.31 -6.95 0.63
N TRP A 57 -5.30 -8.26 0.62
CA TRP A 57 -4.12 -9.07 0.97
C TRP A 57 -4.02 -10.28 0.06
N TYR A 58 -2.83 -10.85 -0.04
CA TYR A 58 -2.57 -12.07 -0.80
C TYR A 58 -1.64 -12.97 -0.02
N ARG A 59 -1.67 -14.26 -0.35
CA ARG A 59 -1.09 -15.31 0.48
C ARG A 59 0.38 -15.06 0.79
N GLY A 60 0.72 -15.12 2.07
CA GLY A 60 2.09 -15.01 2.55
C GLY A 60 2.62 -13.59 2.69
N ARG A 61 1.77 -12.56 2.55
CA ARG A 61 2.14 -11.15 2.76
C ARG A 61 1.11 -10.44 3.63
N ALA A 62 1.58 -9.65 4.59
CA ALA A 62 0.73 -8.75 5.35
C ALA A 62 0.18 -7.63 4.45
N PRO A 63 -0.99 -7.03 4.73
CA PRO A 63 -1.54 -5.92 3.95
C PRO A 63 -0.57 -4.75 3.82
N HIS A 64 -0.38 -4.22 2.60
CA HIS A 64 0.58 -3.16 2.36
C HIS A 64 0.25 -2.27 1.16
N ILE A 65 0.82 -1.06 1.19
CA ILE A 65 0.98 -0.19 0.01
C ILE A 65 2.47 -0.11 -0.30
N HIS A 66 2.85 -0.35 -1.54
CA HIS A 66 4.21 -0.08 -1.98
C HIS A 66 4.43 1.41 -2.24
N LEU A 67 5.65 1.87 -2.01
CA LEU A 67 6.05 3.25 -2.23
C LEU A 67 7.47 3.30 -2.82
N GLU A 68 7.65 4.14 -3.83
CA GLU A 68 8.96 4.53 -4.34
C GLU A 68 9.05 6.05 -4.46
N ILE A 69 10.14 6.62 -3.95
CA ILE A 69 10.46 8.04 -4.07
C ILE A 69 11.59 8.17 -5.08
N LEU A 70 11.41 9.03 -6.07
CA LEU A 70 12.38 9.30 -7.11
C LEU A 70 12.69 10.80 -7.19
N ASP A 71 13.92 11.13 -7.59
CA ASP A 71 14.25 12.51 -7.92
C ASP A 71 13.49 13.00 -9.17
N ALA A 72 13.63 14.28 -9.52
CA ALA A 72 12.97 14.85 -10.69
C ALA A 72 13.41 14.23 -12.03
N ASN A 73 14.55 13.53 -12.06
CA ASN A 73 15.08 12.83 -13.24
C ASN A 73 14.62 11.36 -13.27
N GLY A 74 13.87 10.90 -12.27
CA GLY A 74 13.41 9.51 -12.16
C GLY A 74 14.44 8.55 -11.56
N ASN A 75 15.49 9.04 -10.90
CA ASN A 75 16.40 8.17 -10.16
C ASN A 75 15.79 7.79 -8.81
N SER A 76 15.80 6.50 -8.48
CA SER A 76 15.27 6.00 -7.21
C SER A 76 16.09 6.53 -6.02
N ILE A 77 15.40 7.10 -5.05
CA ILE A 77 15.95 7.59 -3.78
C ILE A 77 15.63 6.60 -2.66
N ARG A 78 14.37 6.12 -2.61
CA ARG A 78 13.89 5.25 -1.54
C ARG A 78 12.77 4.36 -2.05
N VAL A 79 12.94 3.05 -1.86
CA VAL A 79 11.86 2.07 -2.01
C VAL A 79 11.43 1.62 -0.61
N SER A 80 10.13 1.54 -0.37
CA SER A 80 9.57 1.09 0.89
C SER A 80 8.17 0.50 0.73
N GLN A 81 7.59 0.09 1.85
CA GLN A 81 6.22 -0.39 1.94
C GLN A 81 5.58 0.19 3.21
N ILE A 82 4.27 0.44 3.16
CA ILE A 82 3.49 0.98 4.28
C ILE A 82 2.69 -0.18 4.87
N ALA A 83 2.90 -0.45 6.16
CA ALA A 83 2.16 -1.46 6.92
C ALA A 83 0.99 -0.82 7.69
N PHE A 84 -0.01 -1.63 8.03
CA PHE A 84 -1.24 -1.21 8.70
C PHE A 84 -1.40 -1.89 10.07
N PRO A 85 -2.03 -1.24 11.06
CA PRO A 85 -2.40 -1.88 12.31
C PRO A 85 -3.40 -3.01 12.08
N LYS A 86 -3.16 -4.18 12.70
CA LYS A 86 -4.01 -5.36 12.55
C LYS A 86 -5.48 -5.08 12.84
N SER A 87 -5.78 -4.29 13.88
CA SER A 87 -7.15 -3.95 14.26
C SER A 87 -7.92 -3.21 13.17
N VAL A 88 -7.25 -2.36 12.40
CA VAL A 88 -7.86 -1.66 11.26
C VAL A 88 -8.10 -2.63 10.12
N CYS A 89 -7.11 -3.48 9.80
CA CYS A 89 -7.26 -4.54 8.80
C CYS A 89 -8.45 -5.45 9.13
N ASP A 90 -8.55 -5.94 10.36
CA ASP A 90 -9.65 -6.81 10.81
C ASP A 90 -11.02 -6.11 10.65
N THR A 91 -11.09 -4.81 10.95
CA THR A 91 -12.32 -4.01 10.80
C THR A 91 -12.73 -3.90 9.34
N VAL A 92 -11.79 -3.56 8.45
CA VAL A 92 -12.03 -3.43 7.00
C VAL A 92 -12.40 -4.78 6.40
N TYR A 93 -11.69 -5.85 6.77
CA TYR A 93 -11.88 -7.18 6.19
C TYR A 93 -13.13 -7.91 6.68
N ALA A 94 -13.82 -7.37 7.67
CA ALA A 94 -15.17 -7.79 8.05
C ALA A 94 -16.27 -7.19 7.16
N THR A 95 -15.96 -6.23 6.28
CA THR A 95 -16.92 -5.58 5.38
C THR A 95 -17.14 -6.36 4.08
N ALA A 96 -18.28 -6.12 3.42
CA ALA A 96 -18.55 -6.70 2.11
C ALA A 96 -17.56 -6.18 1.06
N GLY A 97 -17.06 -7.08 0.20
CA GLY A 97 -16.12 -6.75 -0.88
C GLY A 97 -14.66 -7.09 -0.58
N TYR A 98 -14.32 -7.45 0.66
CA TYR A 98 -13.01 -8.03 1.01
C TYR A 98 -13.14 -9.53 1.28
N LYS A 99 -12.08 -10.29 0.99
CA LYS A 99 -12.09 -11.76 1.11
C LYS A 99 -11.87 -12.32 2.53
N GLY A 100 -12.00 -11.48 3.55
CA GLY A 100 -11.87 -11.88 4.96
C GLY A 100 -10.46 -11.70 5.54
N VAL A 101 -10.22 -12.35 6.67
CA VAL A 101 -9.02 -12.15 7.52
C VAL A 101 -7.73 -12.44 6.77
N ALA A 102 -6.74 -11.54 6.87
CA ALA A 102 -5.41 -11.72 6.31
C ALA A 102 -4.66 -12.90 6.94
N ASP A 103 -3.98 -13.70 6.12
CA ASP A 103 -3.30 -14.93 6.57
C ASP A 103 -1.92 -14.67 7.21
N THR A 104 -1.35 -13.49 6.99
CA THR A 104 0.01 -13.14 7.40
C THR A 104 -0.02 -11.87 8.25
N GLN A 105 0.52 -11.94 9.46
CA GLN A 105 0.69 -10.79 10.35
C GLN A 105 1.95 -10.00 9.98
N ASN A 106 2.00 -8.71 10.32
CA ASN A 106 3.15 -7.85 10.04
C ASN A 106 4.46 -8.45 10.57
N GLU A 107 4.44 -8.98 11.80
CA GLU A 107 5.60 -9.54 12.48
C GLU A 107 6.07 -10.87 11.86
N SER A 108 5.21 -11.53 11.08
CA SER A 108 5.51 -12.78 10.36
C SER A 108 5.78 -12.56 8.87
N ASP A 109 5.56 -11.35 8.37
CA ASP A 109 5.83 -10.99 6.98
C ASP A 109 7.35 -10.86 6.75
N ASN A 110 7.84 -11.50 5.68
CA ASN A 110 9.27 -11.57 5.39
C ASN A 110 9.89 -10.23 4.96
N VAL A 111 9.07 -9.21 4.65
CA VAL A 111 9.51 -7.85 4.34
C VAL A 111 9.43 -6.95 5.57
N PHE A 112 8.47 -7.17 6.48
CA PHE A 112 8.28 -6.30 7.64
C PHE A 112 8.93 -6.80 8.93
N SER A 113 9.17 -8.10 9.09
CA SER A 113 9.58 -8.68 10.37
C SER A 113 10.84 -8.06 10.99
N ASP A 114 11.74 -7.49 10.18
CA ASP A 114 12.97 -6.81 10.60
C ASP A 114 12.93 -5.27 10.49
N SER A 115 11.84 -4.71 9.96
CA SER A 115 11.75 -3.28 9.59
C SER A 115 10.41 -2.61 9.92
N LEU A 116 9.51 -3.33 10.62
CA LEU A 116 8.13 -2.92 10.87
C LEU A 116 7.99 -1.50 11.44
N SER A 117 8.87 -1.07 12.33
CA SER A 117 8.83 0.30 12.89
C SER A 117 8.98 1.38 11.80
N GLY A 118 9.80 1.12 10.78
CA GLY A 118 9.98 1.97 9.62
C GLY A 118 8.84 1.87 8.60
N ASN A 119 8.11 0.76 8.55
CA ASN A 119 7.01 0.53 7.60
C ASN A 119 5.63 0.93 8.13
N MET A 120 5.38 0.77 9.43
CA MET A 120 4.08 1.08 10.05
C MET A 120 3.70 2.54 9.79
N LEU A 121 2.44 2.76 9.38
CA LEU A 121 1.88 4.12 9.25
C LEU A 121 2.05 4.92 10.56
N ASN A 122 2.12 6.25 10.45
CA ASN A 122 2.24 7.10 11.62
C ASN A 122 0.90 7.33 12.30
N ASP A 123 -0.17 7.48 11.51
CA ASP A 123 -1.52 7.74 12.01
C ASP A 123 -2.57 7.27 10.99
N ILE A 124 -3.74 6.87 11.50
CA ILE A 124 -4.90 6.49 10.68
C ILE A 124 -6.18 6.88 11.40
N LYS A 125 -7.04 7.64 10.73
CA LYS A 125 -8.32 8.13 11.27
C LYS A 125 -9.46 7.85 10.31
N GLY A 126 -10.67 7.76 10.84
CA GLY A 126 -11.88 7.48 10.08
C GLY A 126 -12.42 6.09 10.35
N ASP A 127 -13.29 5.61 9.47
CA ASP A 127 -14.02 4.36 9.63
C ASP A 127 -14.48 3.81 8.27
N VAL A 128 -15.11 2.64 8.28
CA VAL A 128 -15.58 1.96 7.05
C VAL A 128 -16.76 2.65 6.37
N ALA A 129 -17.48 3.56 7.05
CA ALA A 129 -18.61 4.28 6.48
C ALA A 129 -18.16 5.58 5.78
N ASN A 130 -17.17 6.28 6.36
CA ASN A 130 -16.70 7.57 5.91
C ASN A 130 -15.35 7.52 5.16
N GLY A 131 -14.67 6.36 5.21
CA GLY A 131 -13.32 6.18 4.70
C GLY A 131 -12.25 6.47 5.74
N TYR A 132 -11.01 6.06 5.43
CA TYR A 132 -9.83 6.28 6.26
C TYR A 132 -8.91 7.33 5.64
N THR A 133 -8.35 8.18 6.48
CA THR A 133 -7.20 9.03 6.16
C THR A 133 -5.98 8.49 6.90
N LEU A 134 -4.98 8.01 6.16
CA LEU A 134 -3.71 7.52 6.69
C LEU A 134 -2.62 8.57 6.48
N THR A 135 -1.69 8.68 7.43
CA THR A 135 -0.50 9.53 7.33
C THR A 135 0.76 8.69 7.50
N LYS A 136 1.73 8.88 6.60
CA LYS A 136 3.05 8.28 6.68
C LYS A 136 4.11 9.32 6.33
N THR A 137 5.04 9.53 7.25
CA THR A 137 6.29 10.25 7.04
C THR A 137 7.34 9.28 6.52
N ILE A 138 7.93 9.60 5.38
CA ILE A 138 9.08 8.87 4.83
C ILE A 138 10.32 9.72 5.02
N VAL A 139 11.33 9.13 5.67
CA VAL A 139 12.66 9.74 5.78
C VAL A 139 13.51 9.25 4.62
N VAL A 140 14.04 10.19 3.85
CA VAL A 140 14.95 9.97 2.70
C VAL A 140 16.28 10.64 2.94
#